data_AF-A0A7C7JYK0-F1
#
_entry.id   AF-A0A7C7JYK0-F1
#
_cell.length_a   1.000
_cell.length_b   1.000
_cell.length_c   1.000
_cell.angle_alpha   90.00
_cell.angle_beta   90.00
_cell.angle_gamma   90.00
#
_symmetry.space_group_name_H-M   'P 1'
#
loop_
_entity.id
_entity.type
_entity.pdbx_description
1 polymer ?
#
loop_
_entity_poly.entity_id
_entity_poly.type
_entity_poly.pdbx_seq_one_letter_code
_entity_poly.pdbx_strand_id
1 'polypeptide(L)'
;MENSQKKITWSLQDNKRTDQERNVFKPTGKPAKSKNVTYLFWAIIILLAISYLLPFLYEDKVEVCLTETFCFNSQDNIFLYGLYVFFNITILLLAVFGAYVIGKKLGEKFKV
;
A
#
# COMPACT_ATOMS: atom_id res chain seq x y z
N MET A 1 -13.97 21.64 -16.60
CA MET A 1 -14.55 21.91 -15.27
C MET A 1 -15.02 20.58 -14.71
N GLU A 2 -14.28 20.05 -13.75
CA GLU A 2 -14.49 18.71 -13.19
C GLU A 2 -15.78 18.70 -12.35
N ASN A 3 -16.79 17.99 -12.85
CA ASN A 3 -18.13 17.92 -12.26
C ASN A 3 -18.13 16.87 -11.12
N SER A 4 -17.34 17.13 -10.09
CA SER A 4 -17.44 16.44 -8.81
C SER A 4 -18.73 16.93 -8.14
N GLN A 5 -19.83 16.21 -8.34
CA GLN A 5 -21.09 16.51 -7.65
C GLN A 5 -20.87 16.42 -6.15
N LYS A 6 -20.71 17.61 -5.56
CA LYS A 6 -20.52 17.85 -4.14
C LYS A 6 -21.73 17.28 -3.42
N LYS A 7 -21.49 16.27 -2.57
CA LYS A 7 -22.50 15.64 -1.72
C LYS A 7 -23.42 16.71 -1.13
N ILE A 8 -24.69 16.66 -1.47
CA ILE A 8 -25.71 17.60 -0.99
C ILE A 8 -25.80 17.43 0.53
N THR A 9 -25.17 18.34 1.26
CA THR A 9 -25.36 18.48 2.69
C THR A 9 -26.66 19.23 2.91
N TRP A 10 -27.65 18.56 3.52
CA TRP A 10 -28.99 19.10 3.82
C TRP A 10 -28.97 20.16 4.93
N SER A 11 -28.13 21.18 4.81
CA SER A 11 -28.34 22.43 5.52
C SER A 11 -28.97 23.41 4.55
N LEU A 12 -30.16 23.94 4.88
CA LEU A 12 -30.87 25.04 4.20
C LEU A 12 -30.10 26.38 4.16
N GLN A 13 -28.79 26.33 4.39
CA GLN A 13 -27.83 27.42 4.34
C GLN A 13 -26.76 27.11 3.29
N ASP A 14 -27.17 26.63 2.11
CA ASP A 14 -26.30 26.47 0.95
C ASP A 14 -25.86 27.85 0.42
N ASN A 15 -24.95 28.43 1.17
CA ASN A 15 -23.65 28.93 0.73
C ASN A 15 -23.63 30.20 -0.14
N LYS A 16 -23.97 31.34 0.46
CA LYS A 16 -23.49 32.67 0.04
C LYS A 16 -22.04 32.98 0.50
N ARG A 17 -21.38 32.06 1.21
CA ARG A 17 -20.06 32.30 1.81
C ARG A 17 -18.91 31.88 0.90
N THR A 18 -17.90 32.75 0.83
CA THR A 18 -16.61 32.48 0.18
C THR A 18 -15.85 31.37 0.92
N ASP A 19 -14.87 30.74 0.28
CA ASP A 19 -14.07 29.68 0.91
C ASP A 19 -13.35 30.15 2.18
N GLN A 20 -13.03 31.45 2.25
CA GLN A 20 -12.45 32.09 3.44
C GLN A 20 -13.43 32.12 4.61
N GLU A 21 -14.68 32.51 4.38
CA GLU A 21 -15.72 32.55 5.41
C GLU A 21 -16.14 31.15 5.89
N ARG A 22 -15.98 30.12 5.03
CA ARG A 22 -16.17 28.72 5.44
C ARG A 22 -15.04 28.18 6.31
N ASN A 23 -13.82 28.66 6.11
CA ASN A 23 -12.68 28.28 6.93
C ASN A 23 -12.83 28.74 8.40
N VAL A 24 -13.66 29.77 8.66
CA VAL A 24 -14.00 30.25 10.02
C VAL A 24 -14.88 29.25 10.79
N PHE A 25 -15.68 28.43 10.08
CA PHE A 25 -16.57 27.42 10.69
C PHE A 25 -16.02 25.99 10.56
N LYS A 26 -14.72 25.83 10.31
CA LYS A 26 -14.12 24.49 10.36
C LYS A 26 -14.34 23.93 11.77
N PRO A 27 -14.85 22.69 11.90
CA PRO A 27 -15.00 22.07 13.21
C PRO A 27 -13.64 22.08 13.92
N THR A 28 -13.59 22.69 15.10
CA THR A 28 -12.40 22.84 15.95
C THR A 28 -11.98 21.53 16.64
N GLY A 29 -12.72 20.45 16.41
CA GLY A 29 -12.35 19.11 16.85
C GLY A 29 -11.03 18.67 16.19
N LYS A 30 -10.18 18.01 16.97
CA LYS A 30 -8.95 17.40 16.43
C LYS A 30 -9.34 16.42 15.32
N PRO A 31 -8.83 16.57 14.08
CA PRO A 31 -9.11 15.60 13.03
C PRO A 31 -8.66 14.23 13.50
N ALA A 32 -9.47 13.20 13.23
CA ALA A 32 -9.11 11.82 13.57
C ALA A 32 -7.73 11.50 12.99
N LYS A 33 -6.78 11.12 13.85
CA LYS A 33 -5.40 10.83 13.43
C LYS A 33 -5.43 9.69 12.42
N SER A 34 -4.94 9.93 11.21
CA SER A 34 -4.87 8.89 10.19
C SER A 34 -3.96 7.76 10.67
N LYS A 35 -4.51 6.56 10.83
CA LYS A 35 -3.75 5.36 11.22
C LYS A 35 -3.10 4.64 10.03
N ASN A 36 -3.18 5.21 8.83
CA ASN A 36 -2.73 4.59 7.58
C ASN A 36 -1.27 4.15 7.63
N VAL A 37 -0.38 4.99 8.19
CA VAL A 37 1.05 4.65 8.34
C VAL A 37 1.24 3.49 9.31
N THR A 38 0.49 3.47 10.41
CA THR A 38 0.52 2.37 11.39
C THR A 38 0.06 1.06 10.76
N TYR A 39 -1.02 1.09 9.96
CA TYR A 39 -1.48 -0.09 9.24
C TYR A 39 -0.48 -0.59 8.19
N LEU A 40 0.14 0.33 7.44
CA LEU A 40 1.20 -0.02 6.50
C LEU A 40 2.38 -0.69 7.21
N PHE A 41 2.80 -0.14 8.34
CA PHE A 41 3.89 -0.70 9.13
C PHE A 41 3.56 -2.12 9.62
N TRP A 42 2.37 -2.34 10.18
CA TRP A 42 1.92 -3.67 10.59
C TRP A 42 1.81 -4.64 9.42
N ALA A 43 1.32 -4.19 8.26
CA ALA A 43 1.26 -5.03 7.06
C ALA A 43 2.65 -5.49 6.62
N ILE A 44 3.66 -4.63 6.68
CA ILE A 44 5.06 -4.97 6.38
C ILE A 44 5.60 -6.00 7.39
N ILE A 45 5.34 -5.82 8.68
CA ILE A 45 5.78 -6.78 9.72
C ILE A 45 5.14 -8.14 9.50
N ILE A 46 3.83 -8.19 9.25
CA ILE A 46 3.11 -9.45 9.01
C ILE A 46 3.64 -10.13 7.76
N LEU A 47 3.87 -9.37 6.68
CA LEU A 47 4.43 -9.89 5.45
C LEU A 47 5.83 -10.48 5.68
N LEU A 48 6.68 -9.79 6.45
CA LEU A 48 7.99 -10.28 6.82
C LEU A 48 7.88 -11.58 7.63
N ALA A 49 7.03 -11.62 8.66
CA ALA A 49 6.83 -12.80 9.49
C ALA A 49 6.36 -14.02 8.67
N ILE A 50 5.40 -13.82 7.76
CA ILE A 50 4.91 -14.88 6.86
C ILE A 50 6.03 -15.36 5.92
N SER A 51 6.85 -14.45 5.41
CA SER A 51 7.97 -14.78 4.52
C SER A 51 9.02 -15.66 5.21
N TYR A 52 9.21 -15.49 6.51
CA TYR A 52 10.07 -16.35 7.32
C TYR A 52 9.41 -17.66 7.74
N LEU A 53 8.07 -17.70 7.82
CA LEU A 53 7.32 -18.91 8.16
C LEU A 53 7.23 -19.87 6.96
N LEU A 54 7.09 -19.34 5.74
CA LEU A 54 6.92 -20.12 4.52
C LEU A 54 7.96 -21.25 4.34
N PRO A 55 9.26 -21.01 4.53
CA PRO A 55 10.29 -22.04 4.40
C PRO A 55 10.13 -23.20 5.40
N PHE A 56 9.54 -22.96 6.57
CA PHE A 56 9.29 -24.02 7.56
C PHE A 56 8.14 -24.96 7.16
N LEU A 57 7.27 -24.55 6.22
CA LEU A 57 6.19 -25.39 5.72
C LEU A 57 6.66 -26.41 4.66
N TYR A 58 7.87 -26.22 4.12
CA TYR A 58 8.45 -27.08 3.10
C TYR A 58 9.64 -27.85 3.69
N GLU A 59 9.57 -29.18 3.64
CA GLU A 59 10.63 -30.05 4.19
C GLU A 59 11.87 -30.10 3.28
N ASP A 60 11.68 -29.86 1.98
CA ASP A 60 12.74 -29.92 0.98
C ASP A 60 13.67 -28.70 1.03
N LYS A 61 14.97 -28.96 0.85
CA LYS A 61 15.96 -27.90 0.68
C LYS A 61 15.76 -27.25 -0.68
N VAL A 62 15.37 -25.98 -0.67
CA VAL A 62 15.30 -25.16 -1.88
C VAL A 62 16.56 -24.31 -1.94
N GLU A 63 17.34 -24.48 -3.00
CA GLU A 63 18.54 -23.70 -3.29
C GLU A 63 18.23 -22.59 -4.30
N VAL A 64 18.73 -21.40 -4.03
CA VAL A 64 18.58 -20.22 -4.86
C VAL A 64 19.93 -19.54 -5.03
N CYS A 65 20.28 -19.20 -6.26
CA CYS A 65 21.49 -18.46 -6.59
C CYS A 65 21.15 -17.01 -6.93
N LEU A 66 21.77 -16.03 -6.22
CA LEU A 66 21.65 -14.61 -6.58
C LEU A 66 22.56 -14.25 -7.75
N THR A 67 23.71 -14.91 -7.82
CA THR A 67 24.72 -14.76 -8.87
C THR A 67 25.30 -16.14 -9.16
N GLU A 68 26.05 -16.27 -10.26
CA GLU A 68 26.64 -17.56 -10.66
C GLU A 68 27.59 -18.17 -9.61
N THR A 69 28.12 -17.35 -8.69
CA THR A 69 29.06 -17.78 -7.66
C THR A 69 28.48 -17.79 -6.24
N PHE A 70 27.26 -17.27 -6.04
CA PHE A 70 26.68 -17.13 -4.71
C PHE A 70 25.27 -17.74 -4.66
N CYS A 71 25.22 -18.94 -4.07
CA CYS A 71 24.01 -19.71 -3.83
C CYS A 71 23.78 -19.89 -2.33
N PHE A 72 22.51 -19.89 -1.94
CA PHE A 72 22.08 -20.15 -0.57
C PHE A 72 20.81 -20.99 -0.59
N ASN A 73 20.52 -21.63 0.53
CA ASN A 73 19.38 -22.52 0.66
C ASN A 73 18.48 -22.15 1.85
N SER A 74 17.29 -22.76 1.87
CA SER A 74 16.28 -22.53 2.91
C SER A 74 16.69 -22.99 4.31
N GLN A 75 17.57 -24.00 4.43
CA GLN A 75 17.94 -24.60 5.73
C GLN A 75 19.21 -23.99 6.35
N ASP A 76 20.27 -23.80 5.57
CA ASP A 76 21.55 -23.29 6.09
C ASP A 76 21.52 -21.76 6.21
N ASN A 77 20.69 -21.09 5.41
CA ASN A 77 20.62 -19.63 5.34
C ASN A 77 19.19 -19.10 5.50
N ILE A 78 18.52 -19.51 6.59
CA ILE A 78 17.12 -19.15 6.91
C ILE A 78 16.86 -17.63 6.80
N PHE A 79 17.76 -16.81 7.33
CA PHE A 79 17.61 -15.36 7.33
C PHE A 79 17.66 -14.77 5.91
N LEU A 80 18.66 -15.18 5.13
CA LEU A 80 18.85 -14.67 3.78
C LEU A 80 17.76 -15.14 2.84
N TYR A 81 17.34 -16.41 2.98
CA TYR A 81 16.24 -16.99 2.22
C TYR A 81 14.91 -16.32 2.57
N GLY A 82 14.62 -16.07 3.85
CA GLY A 82 13.43 -15.34 4.30
C GLY A 82 13.35 -13.92 3.75
N LEU A 83 14.48 -13.20 3.74
CA LEU A 83 14.56 -11.87 3.09
C LEU A 83 14.36 -11.95 1.58
N TYR A 84 14.96 -12.94 0.92
CA TYR A 84 14.76 -13.16 -0.51
C TYR A 84 13.27 -13.35 -0.84
N VAL A 85 12.57 -14.23 -0.12
CA VAL A 85 11.12 -14.44 -0.29
C VAL A 85 10.35 -13.14 -0.07
N PHE A 86 10.65 -12.41 1.01
CA PHE A 86 10.01 -11.14 1.33
C PHE A 86 10.13 -10.10 0.21
N PHE A 87 11.34 -9.91 -0.33
CA PHE A 87 11.56 -8.96 -1.43
C PHE A 87 10.86 -9.38 -2.71
N ASN A 88 10.88 -10.68 -3.05
CA ASN A 88 10.16 -11.18 -4.23
C ASN A 88 8.66 -10.90 -4.13
N ILE A 89 8.03 -11.23 -2.99
CA ILE A 89 6.60 -10.96 -2.78
C ILE A 89 6.33 -9.45 -2.82
N THR A 90 7.21 -8.64 -2.21
CA THR A 90 7.06 -7.18 -2.20
C THR A 90 7.14 -6.59 -3.60
N ILE A 91 8.08 -7.03 -4.43
CA ILE A 91 8.21 -6.61 -5.83
C ILE A 91 6.95 -6.97 -6.63
N LEU A 92 6.41 -8.18 -6.45
CA LEU A 92 5.17 -8.60 -7.09
C LEU A 92 3.99 -7.68 -6.70
N LEU A 93 3.83 -7.40 -5.40
CA LEU A 93 2.77 -6.50 -4.92
C LEU A 93 2.93 -5.08 -5.48
N LEU A 94 4.16 -4.55 -5.50
CA LEU A 94 4.45 -3.23 -6.06
C LEU A 94 4.21 -3.19 -7.57
N ALA A 95 4.51 -4.26 -8.30
CA ALA A 95 4.25 -4.34 -9.74
C ALA A 95 2.74 -4.31 -10.02
N VAL A 96 1.93 -5.09 -9.30
CA VAL A 96 0.47 -5.09 -9.42
C VAL A 96 -0.10 -3.72 -9.05
N PHE A 97 0.36 -3.12 -7.96
CA PHE A 97 -0.07 -1.78 -7.55
C PHE A 97 0.32 -0.72 -8.58
N GLY A 98 1.54 -0.78 -9.12
CA GLY A 98 2.03 0.10 -10.17
C GLY A 98 1.18 0.00 -11.43
N ALA A 99 0.88 -1.23 -11.87
CA ALA A 99 0.00 -1.49 -13.01
C ALA A 99 -1.41 -0.90 -12.78
N TYR A 100 -1.97 -1.06 -11.59
CA TYR A 100 -3.26 -0.45 -11.22
C TYR A 100 -3.22 1.09 -11.26
N VAL A 101 -2.18 1.72 -10.71
CA VAL A 101 -2.03 3.18 -10.69
C VAL A 101 -1.90 3.73 -12.12
N ILE A 102 -1.10 3.06 -12.96
CA ILE A 102 -0.92 3.45 -14.37
C ILE A 102 -2.24 3.25 -15.13
N GLY A 103 -2.90 2.11 -14.96
CA GLY A 103 -4.19 1.81 -15.56
C GLY A 103 -5.27 2.81 -15.18
N LYS A 104 -5.35 3.21 -13.90
CA LYS A 104 -6.27 4.24 -13.42
C LYS A 104 -6.00 5.59 -14.08
N LYS A 105 -4.73 6.02 -14.15
CA LYS A 105 -4.35 7.28 -14.80
C LYS A 105 -4.68 7.30 -16.30
N LEU A 106 -4.49 6.18 -16.99
CA LEU A 106 -4.88 6.04 -18.39
C LEU A 106 -6.41 6.09 -18.53
N GLY A 107 -7.14 5.34 -17.70
CA GLY A 107 -8.61 5.33 -17.72
C GLY A 107 -9.24 6.70 -17.46
N GLU A 108 -8.67 7.51 -16.57
CA GLU A 108 -9.13 8.89 -16.34
C GLU A 108 -8.82 9.82 -17.54
N LYS A 109 -7.70 9.62 -18.24
CA LYS A 109 -7.35 10.39 -19.45
C LYS A 109 -8.18 10.01 -20.67
N PHE A 110 -8.58 8.75 -20.79
CA PHE A 110 -9.40 8.24 -21.90
C PHE A 110 -10.91 8.26 -21.59
N LYS A 111 -11.31 8.82 -20.45
CA LYS A 111 -12.71 9.02 -20.10
C LYS A 111 -13.28 10.13 -20.99
N VAL A 112 -13.84 9.73 -22.14
CA VAL A 112 -14.74 10.52 -22.99
C VAL A 112 -16.10 10.62 -22.31
#